data_AF-A0A3R6KBX0-F1
#
_entry.id   AF-A0A3R6KBX0-F1
#
_cell.length_a   1.000
_cell.length_b   1.000
_cell.length_c   1.000
_cell.angle_alpha   90.00
_cell.angle_beta   90.00
_cell.angle_gamma   90.00
#
_symmetry.space_group_name_H-M   'P 1'
#
loop_
_entity.id
_entity.type
_entity.pdbx_description
1 polymer ?
#
loop_
_entity_poly.entity_id
_entity_poly.type
_entity_poly.pdbx_seq_one_letter_code
_entity_poly.pdbx_strand_id
1 'polypeptide(L)'
;MATTYYFLPTRNLFGEDSVQEAGTLMQSLGGKKAMIVTDSFLASSGMAADIQEILKKAGVDSVVFGGAEPNPKDTNVVSGLEMFRSEGCDSIISLGGGSSHDCAKAIGLVASNGGDIRDYEGVDKSTKPMCPMIAINTTAGTASEITRFCIITDTSRHVKMAIVDWHVKYCSASFQSNILPNTFAQAWLMPGFVLFSISRYFEEEYPWVFTL
;
A
#
# COMPACT_ATOMS: atom_id res chain seq x y z
N MET A 1 -7.80 -30.44 15.19
CA MET A 1 -6.89 -29.52 14.46
C MET A 1 -7.55 -28.15 14.43
N ALA A 2 -6.81 -27.09 14.72
CA ALA A 2 -7.33 -25.72 14.57
C ALA A 2 -7.31 -25.32 13.09
N THR A 3 -8.34 -24.58 12.65
CA THR A 3 -8.41 -24.04 11.28
C THR A 3 -7.52 -22.80 11.18
N THR A 4 -6.73 -22.71 10.11
CA THR A 4 -5.83 -21.58 9.84
C THR A 4 -6.25 -20.88 8.55
N TYR A 5 -6.28 -19.54 8.59
CA TYR A 5 -6.54 -18.71 7.42
C TYR A 5 -5.23 -18.16 6.85
N TYR A 6 -5.10 -18.17 5.52
CA TYR A 6 -3.96 -17.61 4.79
C TYR A 6 -4.45 -16.51 3.86
N PHE A 7 -3.95 -15.30 4.04
CA PHE A 7 -4.39 -14.11 3.31
C PHE A 7 -3.27 -13.63 2.38
N LEU A 8 -3.60 -13.46 1.10
CA LEU A 8 -2.73 -12.86 0.10
C LEU A 8 -3.54 -11.99 -0.86
N PRO A 9 -2.90 -10.97 -1.48
CA PRO A 9 -3.47 -10.26 -2.62
C PRO A 9 -3.82 -11.23 -3.74
N THR A 10 -4.89 -10.93 -4.48
CA THR A 10 -5.36 -11.79 -5.58
C THR A 10 -4.37 -11.85 -6.74
N ARG A 11 -3.66 -10.76 -7.00
CA ARG A 11 -2.60 -10.67 -8.00
C ARG A 11 -1.38 -10.04 -7.37
N ASN A 12 -0.23 -10.65 -7.59
CA ASN A 12 1.08 -10.15 -7.16
C ASN A 12 1.98 -10.15 -8.39
N LEU A 13 2.37 -8.95 -8.85
CA LEU A 13 3.26 -8.80 -10.01
C LEU A 13 4.68 -8.57 -9.53
N PHE A 14 5.63 -9.32 -10.07
CA PHE A 14 7.05 -9.22 -9.76
C PHE A 14 7.85 -9.25 -11.06
N GLY A 15 8.98 -8.56 -11.08
CA GLY A 15 9.87 -8.48 -12.23
C GLY A 15 10.25 -7.05 -12.58
N GLU A 16 11.27 -6.92 -13.43
CA GLU A 16 11.60 -5.65 -14.05
C GLU A 16 10.42 -5.17 -14.91
N ASP A 17 10.14 -3.87 -14.87
CA ASP A 17 9.05 -3.23 -15.60
C ASP A 17 7.62 -3.72 -15.30
N SER A 18 7.41 -4.50 -14.23
CA SER A 18 6.08 -4.96 -13.78
C SER A 18 5.06 -3.81 -13.62
N VAL A 19 5.54 -2.61 -13.31
CA VAL A 19 4.72 -1.40 -13.14
C VAL A 19 4.01 -0.98 -14.42
N GLN A 20 4.52 -1.37 -15.59
CA GLN A 20 3.88 -1.06 -16.87
C GLN A 20 2.49 -1.70 -16.99
N GLU A 21 2.23 -2.78 -16.24
CA GLU A 21 0.91 -3.40 -16.15
C GLU A 21 -0.06 -2.66 -15.21
N ALA A 22 0.38 -1.65 -14.44
CA ALA A 22 -0.47 -0.99 -13.46
C ALA A 22 -1.72 -0.34 -14.09
N GLY A 23 -1.59 0.24 -15.28
CA GLY A 23 -2.71 0.85 -16.00
C GLY A 23 -3.76 -0.16 -16.44
N THR A 24 -3.35 -1.24 -17.10
CA THR A 24 -4.25 -2.31 -17.56
C THR A 24 -4.86 -3.08 -16.38
N LEU A 25 -4.08 -3.28 -15.31
CA LEU A 25 -4.56 -3.84 -14.06
C LEU A 25 -5.66 -2.96 -13.45
N MET A 26 -5.45 -1.65 -13.34
CA MET A 26 -6.45 -0.74 -12.76
C MET A 26 -7.74 -0.72 -13.58
N GLN A 27 -7.60 -0.68 -14.91
CA GLN A 27 -8.74 -0.78 -15.81
C GLN A 27 -9.50 -2.11 -15.62
N SER A 28 -8.79 -3.24 -15.48
CA SER A 28 -9.41 -4.55 -15.25
C SER A 28 -10.16 -4.65 -13.91
N LEU A 29 -9.76 -3.84 -12.92
CA LEU A 29 -10.45 -3.70 -11.64
C LEU A 29 -11.63 -2.71 -11.71
N GLY A 30 -11.87 -2.09 -12.87
CA GLY A 30 -12.96 -1.15 -13.11
C GLY A 30 -12.68 0.29 -12.66
N GLY A 31 -11.44 0.62 -12.30
CA GLY A 31 -11.05 1.98 -11.93
C GLY A 31 -11.05 2.91 -13.15
N LYS A 32 -11.64 4.10 -13.00
CA LYS A 32 -11.68 5.14 -14.04
C LYS A 32 -10.87 6.37 -13.66
N LYS A 33 -10.86 6.74 -12.38
CA LYS A 33 -10.05 7.82 -11.84
C LYS A 33 -9.36 7.40 -10.54
N ALA A 34 -8.05 7.19 -10.62
CA ALA A 34 -7.23 6.71 -9.52
C ALA A 34 -6.58 7.85 -8.73
N MET A 35 -6.64 7.79 -7.40
CA MET A 35 -5.83 8.64 -6.55
C MET A 35 -4.51 7.94 -6.23
N ILE A 36 -3.39 8.54 -6.62
CA ILE A 36 -2.04 8.08 -6.28
C ILE A 36 -1.66 8.65 -4.90
N VAL A 37 -1.63 7.80 -3.90
CA VAL A 37 -1.24 8.14 -2.52
C VAL A 37 0.24 7.86 -2.34
N THR A 38 1.02 8.89 -2.01
CA THR A 38 2.47 8.80 -1.87
C THR A 38 3.01 9.83 -0.89
N ASP A 39 4.31 9.77 -0.61
CA ASP A 39 5.00 10.76 0.20
C ASP A 39 5.41 11.99 -0.64
N SER A 40 5.76 13.08 0.04
CA SER A 40 6.13 14.34 -0.64
C SER A 40 7.36 14.21 -1.53
N PHE A 41 8.29 13.31 -1.19
CA PHE A 41 9.50 13.09 -1.97
C PHE A 41 9.17 12.42 -3.30
N LEU A 42 8.45 11.30 -3.27
CA LEU A 42 8.02 10.56 -4.46
C LEU A 42 7.00 11.33 -5.32
N ALA A 43 6.17 12.16 -4.71
CA ALA A 43 5.31 13.09 -5.44
C ALA A 43 6.12 14.07 -6.31
N SER A 44 7.32 14.45 -5.85
CA SER A 44 8.21 15.39 -6.55
C SER A 44 9.30 14.71 -7.40
N SER A 45 9.52 13.40 -7.26
CA SER A 45 10.65 12.69 -7.87
C SER A 45 10.47 12.32 -9.34
N GLY A 46 9.31 12.63 -9.94
CA GLY A 46 8.94 12.23 -11.30
C GLY A 46 8.27 10.85 -11.37
N MET A 47 8.51 9.97 -10.40
CA MET A 47 7.94 8.61 -10.39
C MET A 47 6.41 8.63 -10.36
N ALA A 48 5.80 9.53 -9.58
CA ALA A 48 4.35 9.70 -9.60
C ALA A 48 3.83 10.08 -11.00
N ALA A 49 4.56 10.96 -11.72
CA ALA A 49 4.20 11.38 -13.07
C ALA A 49 4.31 10.22 -14.09
N ASP A 50 5.33 9.36 -13.96
CA ASP A 50 5.47 8.16 -14.80
C ASP A 50 4.26 7.22 -14.62
N ILE A 51 3.81 7.02 -13.38
CA ILE A 51 2.58 6.23 -13.10
C ILE A 51 1.36 6.90 -13.72
N GLN A 52 1.22 8.22 -13.61
CA GLN A 52 0.10 8.94 -14.25
C GLN A 52 0.11 8.73 -15.78
N GLU A 53 1.28 8.71 -16.42
CA GLU A 53 1.40 8.43 -17.85
C GLU A 53 0.97 7.00 -18.21
N ILE A 54 1.41 6.00 -17.42
CA ILE A 54 1.00 4.60 -17.58
C ILE A 54 -0.52 4.45 -17.46
N LEU A 55 -1.13 5.08 -16.45
CA LEU A 55 -2.59 5.06 -16.25
C LEU A 55 -3.32 5.73 -17.40
N LYS A 56 -2.84 6.89 -17.84
CA LYS A 56 -3.43 7.65 -18.94
C LYS A 56 -3.42 6.86 -20.25
N LYS A 57 -2.34 6.12 -20.54
CA LYS A 57 -2.25 5.22 -21.70
C LYS A 57 -3.31 4.12 -21.67
N ALA A 58 -3.72 3.68 -20.47
CA ALA A 58 -4.81 2.72 -20.27
C ALA A 58 -6.20 3.38 -20.16
N GLY A 59 -6.32 4.70 -20.33
CA GLY A 59 -7.58 5.44 -20.22
C GLY A 59 -8.09 5.62 -18.79
N VAL A 60 -7.20 5.55 -17.79
CA VAL A 60 -7.49 5.80 -16.39
C VAL A 60 -6.96 7.19 -16.01
N ASP A 61 -7.84 8.09 -15.60
CA ASP A 61 -7.45 9.41 -15.08
C ASP A 61 -6.79 9.26 -13.71
N SER A 62 -5.96 10.24 -13.32
CA SER A 62 -5.32 10.17 -12.01
C SER A 62 -4.98 11.51 -11.40
N VAL A 63 -4.95 11.54 -10.07
CA VAL A 63 -4.55 12.69 -9.23
C VAL A 63 -3.54 12.22 -8.19
N VAL A 64 -2.63 13.09 -7.76
CA VAL A 64 -1.57 12.73 -6.81
C VAL A 64 -1.84 13.38 -5.46
N PHE A 65 -1.91 12.55 -4.42
CA PHE A 65 -1.89 12.96 -3.02
C PHE A 65 -0.50 12.65 -2.43
N GLY A 66 0.34 13.69 -2.32
CA GLY A 66 1.69 13.62 -1.74
C GLY A 66 1.75 13.83 -0.22
N GLY A 67 0.66 13.55 0.50
CA GLY A 67 0.51 13.88 1.92
C GLY A 67 0.78 12.72 2.89
N ALA A 68 1.31 11.59 2.42
CA ALA A 68 1.65 10.47 3.30
C ALA A 68 2.95 10.75 4.07
N GLU A 69 2.81 10.99 5.38
CA GLU A 69 3.95 11.19 6.28
C GLU A 69 4.48 9.84 6.83
N PRO A 70 5.75 9.76 7.27
CA PRO A 70 6.23 8.63 8.05
C PRO A 70 5.37 8.40 9.30
N ASN A 71 4.90 7.17 9.53
CA ASN A 71 3.86 6.85 10.51
C ASN A 71 2.57 7.62 10.23
N PRO A 72 1.80 7.24 9.19
CA PRO A 72 0.65 7.99 8.73
C PRO A 72 -0.33 8.24 9.88
N LYS A 73 -0.81 9.47 9.98
CA LYS A 73 -1.72 9.95 11.01
C LYS A 73 -3.17 9.86 10.52
N ASP A 74 -4.09 9.81 11.46
CA ASP A 74 -5.51 10.01 11.22
C ASP A 74 -5.81 11.28 10.41
N THR A 75 -5.09 12.38 10.65
CA THR A 75 -5.22 13.62 9.87
C THR A 75 -4.79 13.48 8.41
N ASN A 76 -3.79 12.65 8.10
CA ASN A 76 -3.41 12.39 6.69
C ASN A 76 -4.54 11.64 5.97
N VAL A 77 -5.21 10.72 6.67
CA VAL A 77 -6.36 9.97 6.14
C VAL A 77 -7.53 10.91 5.85
N VAL A 78 -7.81 11.85 6.75
CA VAL A 78 -8.87 12.86 6.55
C VAL A 78 -8.58 13.72 5.32
N SER A 79 -7.38 14.29 5.22
CA SER A 79 -7.01 15.13 4.06
C SER A 79 -7.02 14.35 2.74
N GLY A 80 -6.53 13.11 2.76
CA GLY A 80 -6.55 12.22 1.59
C GLY A 80 -7.96 11.82 1.18
N LEU A 81 -8.85 11.58 2.14
CA LEU A 81 -10.26 11.26 1.90
C LEU A 81 -11.02 12.46 1.32
N GLU A 82 -10.74 13.67 1.80
CA GLU A 82 -11.31 14.90 1.23
C GLU A 82 -10.92 15.04 -0.24
N MET A 83 -9.64 14.88 -0.57
CA MET A 83 -9.16 14.92 -1.96
C MET A 83 -9.78 13.79 -2.81
N PHE A 84 -9.82 12.57 -2.29
CA PHE A 84 -10.43 11.43 -2.98
C PHE A 84 -11.87 11.73 -3.41
N ARG A 85 -12.65 12.32 -2.51
CA ARG A 85 -14.05 12.70 -2.75
C ARG A 85 -14.18 13.91 -3.66
N SER A 86 -13.41 14.97 -3.44
CA SER A 86 -13.51 16.21 -4.23
C SER A 86 -13.13 15.99 -5.69
N GLU A 87 -12.14 15.13 -5.93
CA GLU A 87 -11.68 14.76 -7.27
C GLU A 87 -12.56 13.69 -7.94
N GLY A 88 -13.51 13.10 -7.21
CA GLY A 88 -14.36 12.03 -7.73
C GLY A 88 -13.56 10.77 -8.09
N CYS A 89 -12.55 10.43 -7.29
CA CYS A 89 -11.78 9.21 -7.50
C CYS A 89 -12.62 7.98 -7.15
N ASP A 90 -12.38 6.89 -7.85
CA ASP A 90 -13.07 5.61 -7.64
C ASP A 90 -12.13 4.46 -7.26
N SER A 91 -10.82 4.73 -7.29
CA SER A 91 -9.77 3.74 -7.09
C SER A 91 -8.51 4.40 -6.52
N ILE A 92 -7.62 3.59 -5.92
CA ILE A 92 -6.41 4.08 -5.25
C ILE A 92 -5.17 3.35 -5.78
N ILE A 93 -4.08 4.09 -5.97
CA ILE A 93 -2.75 3.52 -6.14
C ILE A 93 -1.89 4.00 -4.98
N SER A 94 -1.37 3.10 -4.17
CA SER A 94 -0.34 3.49 -3.20
C SER A 94 1.04 3.37 -3.85
N LEU A 95 1.84 4.42 -3.80
CA LEU A 95 3.21 4.45 -4.32
C LEU A 95 4.16 4.78 -3.17
N GLY A 96 5.09 3.89 -2.86
CA GLY A 96 6.09 4.12 -1.82
C GLY A 96 6.39 2.89 -0.98
N GLY A 97 6.66 3.10 0.30
CA GLY A 97 6.78 2.02 1.29
C GLY A 97 5.57 1.90 2.21
N GLY A 98 5.77 1.23 3.35
CA GLY A 98 4.69 0.89 4.29
C GLY A 98 3.81 2.06 4.74
N SER A 99 4.38 3.24 4.97
CA SER A 99 3.60 4.43 5.36
C SER A 99 2.59 4.86 4.29
N SER A 100 3.00 4.87 3.02
CA SER A 100 2.13 5.23 1.89
C SER A 100 1.06 4.16 1.67
N HIS A 101 1.43 2.87 1.80
CA HIS A 101 0.48 1.76 1.71
C HIS A 101 -0.59 1.82 2.81
N ASP A 102 -0.19 2.03 4.06
CA ASP A 102 -1.12 2.10 5.20
C ASP A 102 -2.04 3.32 5.10
N CYS A 103 -1.52 4.47 4.70
CA CYS A 103 -2.32 5.67 4.44
C CYS A 103 -3.37 5.41 3.35
N ALA A 104 -2.95 4.82 2.23
CA ALA A 104 -3.84 4.49 1.12
C ALA A 104 -4.95 3.50 1.51
N LYS A 105 -4.61 2.44 2.27
CA LYS A 105 -5.58 1.47 2.80
C LYS A 105 -6.61 2.16 3.69
N ALA A 106 -6.16 3.02 4.60
CA ALA A 106 -7.05 3.75 5.49
C ALA A 106 -8.01 4.67 4.71
N ILE A 107 -7.50 5.41 3.72
CA ILE A 107 -8.34 6.26 2.87
C ILE A 107 -9.37 5.42 2.12
N GLY A 108 -8.95 4.32 1.49
CA GLY A 108 -9.86 3.43 0.76
C GLY A 108 -10.93 2.80 1.65
N LEU A 109 -10.53 2.36 2.85
CA LEU A 109 -11.43 1.74 3.83
C LEU A 109 -12.55 2.71 4.23
N VAL A 110 -12.18 3.94 4.61
CA VAL A 110 -13.12 4.98 5.03
C VAL A 110 -13.92 5.54 3.83
N ALA A 111 -13.32 5.61 2.64
CA ALA A 111 -14.04 6.00 1.42
C ALA A 111 -15.20 5.04 1.11
N SER A 112 -15.00 3.75 1.36
CA SER A 112 -15.97 2.70 1.01
C SER A 112 -16.98 2.41 2.12
N ASN A 113 -16.56 2.50 3.38
CA ASN A 113 -17.38 2.15 4.53
C ASN A 113 -17.98 3.38 5.26
N GLY A 114 -17.41 4.58 5.07
CA GLY A 114 -17.79 5.79 5.80
C GLY A 114 -17.18 5.86 7.20
N GLY A 115 -17.70 6.74 8.06
CA GLY A 115 -17.24 6.89 9.45
C GLY A 115 -15.86 7.53 9.59
N ASP A 116 -15.25 7.31 10.74
CA ASP A 116 -13.89 7.74 11.08
C ASP A 116 -12.93 6.54 11.03
N ILE A 117 -11.65 6.77 10.74
CA ILE A 117 -10.66 5.68 10.69
C ILE A 117 -10.53 4.95 12.04
N ARG A 118 -10.77 5.66 13.15
CA ARG A 118 -10.74 5.10 14.52
C ARG A 118 -11.83 4.06 14.75
N ASP A 119 -12.94 4.11 14.01
CA ASP A 119 -14.04 3.13 14.13
C ASP A 119 -13.62 1.73 13.66
N TYR A 120 -12.55 1.65 12.87
CA TYR A 120 -12.02 0.40 12.31
C TYR A 120 -10.88 -0.20 13.13
N GLU A 121 -10.49 0.40 14.27
CA GLU A 121 -9.49 -0.17 15.16
C GLU A 121 -9.90 -1.57 15.65
N GLY A 122 -9.01 -2.56 15.47
CA GLY A 122 -9.25 -3.96 15.81
C GLY A 122 -9.36 -4.89 14.58
N VAL A 123 -10.17 -5.93 14.70
CA VAL A 123 -10.24 -7.05 13.75
C VAL A 123 -11.58 -7.05 13.01
N ASP A 124 -11.54 -7.08 11.68
CA ASP A 124 -12.66 -7.28 10.75
C ASP A 124 -13.88 -6.40 11.07
N LYS A 125 -13.63 -5.09 11.26
CA LYS A 125 -14.64 -4.08 11.61
C LYS A 125 -15.42 -3.56 10.42
N SER A 126 -14.83 -3.59 9.23
CA SER A 126 -15.50 -3.10 8.02
C SER A 126 -16.57 -4.07 7.54
N THR A 127 -17.61 -3.52 6.91
CA THR A 127 -18.76 -4.30 6.43
C THR A 127 -18.80 -4.42 4.91
N LYS A 128 -18.10 -3.53 4.21
CA LYS A 128 -18.05 -3.46 2.75
C LYS A 128 -16.61 -3.62 2.25
N PRO A 129 -16.41 -4.26 1.09
CA PRO A 129 -15.14 -4.23 0.39
C PRO A 129 -14.63 -2.81 0.16
N MET A 130 -13.32 -2.64 0.26
CA MET A 130 -12.64 -1.41 -0.13
C MET A 130 -12.75 -1.16 -1.65
N CYS A 131 -12.69 0.09 -2.08
CA CYS A 131 -12.54 0.47 -3.47
C CYS A 131 -11.30 -0.21 -4.11
N PRO A 132 -11.30 -0.41 -5.43
CA PRO A 132 -10.16 -0.97 -6.13
C PRO A 132 -8.85 -0.28 -5.75
N MET A 133 -7.85 -1.07 -5.38
CA MET A 133 -6.55 -0.57 -4.98
C MET A 133 -5.41 -1.40 -5.57
N ILE A 134 -4.37 -0.70 -6.03
CA ILE A 134 -3.09 -1.30 -6.44
C ILE A 134 -1.98 -0.75 -5.54
N ALA A 135 -1.12 -1.62 -5.04
CA ALA A 135 0.06 -1.22 -4.28
C ALA A 135 1.33 -1.34 -5.13
N ILE A 136 2.00 -0.22 -5.37
CA ILE A 136 3.30 -0.12 -6.04
C ILE A 136 4.36 0.11 -4.96
N ASN A 137 5.02 -0.97 -4.56
CA ASN A 137 6.04 -0.91 -3.52
C ASN A 137 7.39 -0.45 -4.08
N THR A 138 8.04 0.49 -3.38
CA THR A 138 9.37 1.03 -3.71
C THR A 138 10.43 0.68 -2.65
N THR A 139 10.04 -0.03 -1.57
CA THR A 139 10.93 -0.37 -0.45
C THR A 139 10.94 -1.86 -0.14
N ALA A 140 12.13 -2.48 -0.04
CA ALA A 140 12.25 -3.86 0.42
C ALA A 140 12.28 -3.89 1.96
N GLY A 141 11.15 -4.15 2.62
CA GLY A 141 11.14 -4.24 4.08
C GLY A 141 9.80 -4.52 4.76
N THR A 142 8.81 -3.64 4.59
CA THR A 142 7.58 -3.70 5.41
C THR A 142 6.59 -4.76 4.96
N ALA A 143 6.63 -5.16 3.69
CA ALA A 143 5.64 -6.02 3.05
C ALA A 143 4.19 -5.54 3.25
N SER A 144 3.98 -4.24 3.54
CA SER A 144 2.63 -3.73 3.78
C SER A 144 1.75 -3.91 2.53
N GLU A 145 2.35 -3.89 1.34
CA GLU A 145 1.74 -4.20 0.05
C GLU A 145 1.27 -5.64 -0.14
N ILE A 146 1.37 -6.53 0.85
CA ILE A 146 0.74 -7.87 0.81
C ILE A 146 -0.02 -8.24 2.10
N THR A 147 -0.02 -7.36 3.11
CA THR A 147 -0.70 -7.59 4.40
C THR A 147 -2.11 -7.00 4.50
N ARG A 148 -2.94 -7.63 5.34
CA ARG A 148 -4.25 -7.10 5.79
C ARG A 148 -4.15 -6.10 6.95
N PHE A 149 -2.93 -5.70 7.30
CA PHE A 149 -2.67 -4.72 8.36
C PHE A 149 -2.70 -3.31 7.78
N CYS A 150 -3.22 -2.37 8.57
CA CYS A 150 -3.14 -0.95 8.32
C CYS A 150 -2.85 -0.28 9.67
N ILE A 151 -1.69 0.37 9.78
CA ILE A 151 -1.26 1.03 11.01
C ILE A 151 -1.38 2.54 10.86
N ILE A 152 -2.25 3.15 11.66
CA ILE A 152 -2.50 4.60 11.64
C ILE A 152 -2.24 5.17 13.03
N THR A 153 -1.55 6.30 13.10
CA THR A 153 -1.32 7.02 14.35
C THR A 153 -2.54 7.87 14.70
N ASP A 154 -3.15 7.62 15.85
CA ASP A 154 -4.19 8.47 16.41
C ASP A 154 -3.53 9.68 17.07
N THR A 155 -3.74 10.87 16.49
CA THR A 155 -3.12 12.11 16.97
C THR A 155 -3.71 12.60 18.28
N SER A 156 -4.93 12.18 18.63
CA SER A 156 -5.61 12.57 19.88
C SER A 156 -5.12 11.77 21.08
N ARG A 157 -4.90 10.46 20.88
CA ARG A 157 -4.44 9.53 21.92
C ARG A 157 -2.93 9.34 21.94
N HIS A 158 -2.22 9.78 20.91
CA HIS A 158 -0.79 9.53 20.69
C HIS A 158 -0.43 8.03 20.67
N VAL A 159 -1.32 7.20 20.14
CA VAL A 159 -1.13 5.74 20.01
C VAL A 159 -1.21 5.29 18.56
N LYS A 160 -0.55 4.19 18.22
CA LYS A 160 -0.71 3.54 16.92
C LYS A 160 -1.89 2.59 16.98
N MET A 161 -2.90 2.85 16.16
CA MET A 161 -4.05 1.97 15.96
C MET A 161 -3.66 0.87 14.98
N ALA A 162 -3.99 -0.36 15.34
CA ALA A 162 -3.86 -1.51 14.45
C ALA A 162 -5.23 -1.88 13.89
N ILE A 163 -5.36 -1.74 12.58
CA ILE A 163 -6.55 -2.15 11.82
C ILE A 163 -6.18 -3.43 11.09
N VAL A 164 -6.96 -4.48 11.31
CA VAL A 164 -6.69 -5.81 10.75
C VAL A 164 -7.95 -6.31 10.06
N ASP A 165 -8.02 -6.19 8.73
CA ASP A 165 -9.29 -6.42 8.03
C ASP A 165 -9.12 -7.11 6.67
N TRP A 166 -9.86 -8.21 6.46
CA TRP A 166 -9.81 -8.97 5.20
C TRP A 166 -10.47 -8.28 4.00
N HIS A 167 -11.26 -7.23 4.22
CA HIS A 167 -11.81 -6.38 3.15
C HIS A 167 -10.80 -5.35 2.62
N VAL A 168 -9.64 -5.22 3.26
CA VAL A 168 -8.47 -4.54 2.69
C VAL A 168 -7.86 -5.46 1.62
N LYS A 169 -8.65 -5.71 0.56
CA LYS A 169 -8.23 -6.46 -0.61
C LYS A 169 -7.70 -5.48 -1.63
N TYR A 170 -6.48 -5.72 -2.08
CA TYR A 170 -5.87 -4.96 -3.15
C TYR A 170 -5.08 -5.92 -4.03
N CYS A 171 -4.73 -5.48 -5.23
CA CYS A 171 -3.72 -6.15 -6.03
C CYS A 171 -2.36 -5.55 -5.69
N SER A 172 -1.34 -6.39 -5.55
CA SER A 172 0.03 -5.95 -5.32
C SER A 172 0.79 -5.97 -6.63
N ALA A 173 1.54 -4.91 -6.91
CA ALA A 173 2.48 -4.84 -8.01
C ALA A 173 3.82 -4.37 -7.44
N SER A 174 4.76 -5.28 -7.26
CA SER A 174 6.08 -4.94 -6.75
C SER A 174 6.94 -4.43 -7.88
N PHE A 175 7.48 -3.22 -7.71
CA PHE A 175 8.41 -2.62 -8.66
C PHE A 175 9.83 -3.08 -8.33
N GLN A 176 10.50 -3.70 -9.29
CA GLN A 176 11.94 -3.94 -9.22
C GLN A 176 12.56 -3.28 -10.44
N SER A 177 12.82 -1.96 -10.40
CA SER A 177 13.57 -1.31 -11.47
C SER A 177 14.98 -0.94 -11.05
N ASN A 178 15.87 -0.97 -12.03
CA ASN A 178 17.22 -0.42 -11.98
C ASN A 178 17.28 1.12 -11.84
N ILE A 179 16.19 1.81 -11.40
CA ILE A 179 16.07 3.28 -11.35
C ILE A 179 16.54 3.85 -9.99
N LEU A 180 17.32 3.10 -9.21
CA LEU A 180 17.99 3.64 -8.03
C LEU A 180 19.52 3.62 -8.25
N PRO A 181 20.12 4.71 -8.78
CA PRO A 181 21.57 4.81 -8.83
C PRO A 181 22.12 4.95 -7.40
N ASN A 182 22.75 3.89 -6.90
CA ASN A 182 23.79 3.83 -5.86
C ASN A 182 23.59 4.56 -4.50
N THR A 183 22.46 5.23 -4.24
CA THR A 183 22.23 5.97 -2.97
C THR A 183 21.25 5.30 -2.01
N PHE A 184 20.65 4.18 -2.40
CA PHE A 184 19.73 3.44 -1.54
C PHE A 184 20.35 2.29 -0.75
N ALA A 185 21.63 1.96 -0.92
CA ALA A 185 22.34 0.90 -0.15
C ALA A 185 22.19 1.05 1.39
N GLN A 186 21.98 2.25 1.91
CA GLN A 186 21.70 2.47 3.35
C GLN A 186 20.26 2.17 3.77
N ALA A 187 19.28 2.36 2.89
CA ALA A 187 17.90 1.95 3.13
C ALA A 187 17.70 0.43 2.98
N TRP A 188 18.72 -0.33 2.56
CA TRP A 188 18.74 -1.81 2.66
C TRP A 188 19.17 -2.30 4.05
N LEU A 189 19.90 -1.48 4.84
CA LEU A 189 20.44 -1.90 6.13
C LEU A 189 19.45 -1.72 7.30
N MET A 190 18.56 -0.74 7.25
CA MET A 190 17.55 -0.51 8.31
C MET A 190 16.33 -1.46 8.27
N PRO A 191 15.72 -1.76 7.10
CA PRO A 191 14.63 -2.74 7.00
C PRO A 191 15.12 -4.20 7.09
N GLY A 192 16.43 -4.41 6.96
CA GLY A 192 17.08 -5.69 7.20
C GLY A 192 16.63 -6.33 8.51
N PHE A 193 16.39 -5.56 9.58
CA PHE A 193 15.94 -6.12 10.86
C PHE A 193 14.54 -6.77 10.82
N VAL A 194 13.61 -6.26 10.01
CA VAL A 194 12.24 -6.80 9.90
C VAL A 194 12.24 -8.07 9.05
N LEU A 195 12.97 -8.07 7.92
CA LEU A 195 13.17 -9.27 7.11
C LEU A 195 14.01 -10.33 7.85
N PHE A 196 15.01 -9.90 8.64
CA PHE A 196 15.86 -10.78 9.44
C PHE A 196 15.06 -11.45 10.57
N SER A 197 14.04 -10.79 11.12
CA SER A 197 13.12 -11.43 12.07
C SER A 197 12.31 -12.57 11.44
N ILE A 198 11.97 -12.47 10.14
CA ILE A 198 11.29 -13.54 9.39
C ILE A 198 12.29 -14.63 8.97
N SER A 199 13.47 -14.25 8.49
CA SER A 199 14.56 -15.18 8.15
C SER A 199 14.95 -16.05 9.34
N ARG A 200 15.09 -15.46 10.52
CA ARG A 200 15.43 -16.18 11.76
C ARG A 200 14.31 -17.14 12.18
N TYR A 201 13.05 -16.76 11.97
CA TYR A 201 11.91 -17.65 12.21
C TYR A 201 11.92 -18.87 11.26
N PHE A 202 12.24 -18.68 9.97
CA PHE A 202 12.37 -19.78 9.02
C PHE A 202 13.62 -20.64 9.26
N GLU A 203 14.74 -20.05 9.70
CA GLU A 203 15.93 -20.81 10.12
C GLU A 203 15.67 -21.63 11.39
N GLU A 204 14.87 -21.12 12.33
CA GLU A 204 14.55 -21.80 13.59
C GLU A 204 13.45 -22.87 13.43
N GLU A 205 12.40 -22.64 12.63
CA GLU A 205 11.30 -23.61 12.46
C GLU A 205 11.43 -24.52 11.22
N TYR A 206 12.07 -24.08 10.14
CA TYR A 206 12.09 -24.79 8.85
C TYR A 206 13.48 -24.78 8.18
N PRO A 207 14.54 -25.29 8.83
CA PRO A 207 15.92 -25.18 8.36
C PRO A 207 16.19 -25.84 6.99
N TRP A 208 15.35 -26.80 6.58
CA TRP A 208 15.46 -27.48 5.28
C TRP A 208 15.09 -26.61 4.07
N VAL A 209 14.45 -25.45 4.29
CA VAL A 209 14.06 -24.53 3.20
C VAL A 209 15.27 -23.89 2.52
N PHE A 210 16.42 -23.84 3.21
CA PHE A 210 17.66 -23.22 2.72
C PHE A 210 18.70 -24.23 2.22
N THR A 211 18.34 -25.50 2.08
CA THR A 211 19.23 -26.56 1.57
C THR A 211 18.75 -27.04 0.19
N LEU A 212 19.01 -26.23 -0.84
CA LEU A 212 19.04 -26.65 -2.25
C LEU A 212 20.27 -26.05 -2.92
#